data_AF-A0AAJ7VJB8-F1
#
_entry.id   AF-A0AAJ7VJB8-F1
#
_cell.length_a   1.000
_cell.length_b   1.000
_cell.length_c   1.000
_cell.angle_alpha   90.00
_cell.angle_beta   90.00
_cell.angle_gamma   90.00
#
_symmetry.space_group_name_H-M   'P 1'
#
loop_
_entity.id
_entity.type
_entity.pdbx_description
1 polymer ?
#
loop_
_entity_poly.entity_id
_entity_poly.type
_entity_poly.pdbx_seq_one_letter_code
_entity_poly.pdbx_strand_id
1 'polypeptide(L)'
;MFSEKTLKVTFLQLRCQRARMEYCSPNYCLSAGRTLDMSNFPQCNGKRGRAYLAWVSDVVSKLRNERIPLKKPAGATVRIGDLEDTIYRDRGDEVNGWGKFYLPETVNMQVVGVVEGTSCPCDELVLMTCEDRKLYAYDGEELHVVASSLDQLHDEEIEYPSPKSYYNGEAFKDMTKEDWAKVRRGPVGRRLDQEHQKLVQARKSRFLKNLKVTKQRAGVIR
;
A
#
# COMPACT_ATOMS: atom_id res chain seq x y z
N MET A 1 20.01 4.52 -5.53
CA MET A 1 19.98 3.84 -6.86
C MET A 1 18.92 2.74 -6.77
N PHE A 2 17.72 2.95 -7.34
CA PHE A 2 16.59 2.04 -7.14
C PHE A 2 16.84 0.68 -7.83
N SER A 3 16.55 -0.40 -7.12
CA SER A 3 16.66 -1.78 -7.62
C SER A 3 15.81 -2.00 -8.87
N GLU A 4 16.27 -2.89 -9.75
CA GLU A 4 15.62 -3.29 -11.00
C GLU A 4 14.16 -3.73 -10.81
N LYS A 5 13.83 -4.32 -9.64
CA LYS A 5 12.45 -4.69 -9.26
C LYS A 5 11.59 -3.46 -8.96
N THR A 6 12.17 -2.43 -8.33
CA THR A 6 11.49 -1.17 -8.02
C THR A 6 11.07 -0.45 -9.30
N LEU A 7 11.94 -0.37 -10.30
CA LEU A 7 11.67 0.32 -11.57
C LEU A 7 10.63 -0.39 -12.46
N LYS A 8 10.54 -1.73 -12.41
CA LYS A 8 9.51 -2.49 -13.15
C LYS A 8 8.10 -2.17 -12.67
N VAL A 9 7.92 -2.11 -11.35
CA VAL A 9 6.62 -1.82 -10.73
C VAL A 9 6.23 -0.37 -11.03
N THR A 10 7.15 0.61 -10.88
CA THR A 10 6.87 2.03 -11.16
C THR A 10 6.40 2.29 -12.60
N PHE A 11 7.01 1.65 -13.61
CA PHE A 11 6.70 1.95 -15.01
C PHE A 11 5.44 1.25 -15.54
N LEU A 12 5.10 0.08 -14.98
CA LEU A 12 3.84 -0.62 -15.30
C LEU A 12 2.66 0.02 -14.56
N GLN A 13 2.81 0.42 -13.29
CA GLN A 13 1.74 1.05 -12.51
C GLN A 13 1.40 2.46 -13.03
N LEU A 14 2.40 3.27 -13.40
CA LEU A 14 2.18 4.60 -14.02
C LEU A 14 1.56 4.54 -15.42
N ARG A 15 1.68 3.42 -16.16
CA ARG A 15 1.00 3.22 -17.45
C ARG A 15 -0.38 2.56 -17.32
N CYS A 16 -0.72 1.95 -16.17
CA CYS A 16 -1.95 1.17 -15.98
C CYS A 16 -3.03 1.83 -15.08
N GLN A 17 -2.81 3.03 -14.52
CA GLN A 17 -3.84 3.74 -13.72
C GLN A 17 -5.04 4.28 -14.52
N ARG A 18 -5.37 3.70 -15.68
CA ARG A 18 -6.63 3.98 -16.38
C ARG A 18 -7.26 2.72 -16.95
N ALA A 19 -7.49 1.73 -16.10
CA ALA A 19 -8.59 0.77 -16.23
C ALA A 19 -8.57 -0.26 -15.09
N ARG A 20 -9.43 -0.08 -14.09
CA ARG A 20 -10.31 -1.14 -13.59
C ARG A 20 -11.33 -0.60 -12.59
N MET A 21 -12.58 -0.61 -13.04
CA MET A 21 -13.81 -0.56 -12.27
C MET A 21 -14.16 -2.00 -11.82
N GLU A 22 -14.72 -2.11 -10.61
CA GLU A 22 -15.62 -3.17 -10.09
C GLU A 22 -15.01 -4.58 -9.81
N TYR A 23 -15.38 -5.38 -8.79
CA TYR A 23 -16.59 -5.56 -7.97
C TYR A 23 -16.28 -6.05 -6.52
N CYS A 24 -17.27 -5.88 -5.65
CA CYS A 24 -17.38 -6.04 -4.18
C CYS A 24 -17.51 -7.49 -3.63
N SER A 25 -17.22 -7.71 -2.33
CA SER A 25 -18.09 -8.47 -1.39
C SER A 25 -17.63 -8.29 0.08
N PRO A 26 -18.51 -7.88 1.02
CA PRO A 26 -18.17 -7.79 2.45
C PRO A 26 -18.59 -9.06 3.19
N ASN A 27 -17.64 -9.75 3.80
CA ASN A 27 -17.90 -10.75 4.84
C ASN A 27 -16.94 -10.46 6.00
N TYR A 28 -17.34 -9.57 6.91
CA TYR A 28 -16.64 -9.37 8.16
C TYR A 28 -17.20 -10.34 9.21
N CYS A 29 -16.49 -11.44 9.43
CA CYS A 29 -16.66 -12.22 10.65
C CYS A 29 -15.98 -11.44 11.80
N LEU A 30 -16.77 -10.73 12.59
CA LEU A 30 -16.35 -10.21 13.89
C LEU A 30 -16.07 -11.41 14.82
N SER A 31 -14.83 -11.88 14.85
CA SER A 31 -14.37 -12.79 15.89
C SER A 31 -14.17 -12.01 17.19
N ALA A 32 -14.68 -12.56 18.29
CA ALA A 32 -14.48 -12.02 19.63
C ALA A 32 -12.99 -12.14 20.03
N GLY A 33 -12.20 -11.14 19.66
CA GLY A 33 -10.82 -11.00 20.11
C GLY A 33 -10.79 -10.57 21.57
N ARG A 34 -9.73 -10.95 22.29
CA ARG A 34 -9.44 -10.39 23.61
C ARG A 34 -9.04 -8.92 23.44
N THR A 35 -9.49 -8.10 24.39
CA THR A 35 -9.09 -6.70 24.48
C THR A 35 -7.76 -6.65 25.22
N LEU A 36 -6.77 -5.99 24.63
CA LEU A 36 -5.43 -5.91 25.21
C LEU A 36 -5.39 -4.87 26.34
N ASP A 37 -4.78 -5.25 27.46
CA ASP A 37 -4.43 -4.31 28.53
C ASP A 37 -3.14 -3.56 28.16
N MET A 38 -3.28 -2.29 27.83
CA MET A 38 -2.18 -1.45 27.34
C MET A 38 -1.09 -1.21 28.39
N SER A 39 -1.36 -1.45 29.68
CA SER A 39 -0.35 -1.30 30.74
C SER A 39 0.85 -2.25 30.60
N ASN A 40 0.73 -3.30 29.79
CA ASN A 40 1.81 -4.24 29.45
C ASN A 40 2.31 -4.11 28.00
N PHE A 41 1.96 -3.03 27.28
CA PHE A 41 2.40 -2.87 25.90
C PHE A 41 3.94 -2.79 25.84
N PRO A 42 4.61 -3.63 25.02
CA PRO A 42 6.06 -3.63 24.96
C PRO A 42 6.61 -2.25 24.58
N GLN A 43 7.64 -1.80 25.30
CA GLN A 43 8.33 -0.56 24.98
C GLN A 43 9.48 -0.79 23.99
N CYS A 44 9.68 0.17 23.08
CA CYS A 44 10.72 0.13 22.06
C CYS A 44 12.14 0.17 22.66
N ASN A 45 12.32 0.78 23.84
CA ASN A 45 13.62 0.98 24.51
C ASN A 45 14.67 1.69 23.63
N GLY A 46 14.22 2.63 22.79
CA GLY A 46 15.11 3.45 21.96
C GLY A 46 15.71 2.76 20.73
N LYS A 47 15.27 1.54 20.37
CA LYS A 47 15.71 0.85 19.14
C LYS A 47 15.44 1.70 17.90
N ARG A 48 16.29 1.55 16.87
CA ARG A 48 16.21 2.29 15.59
C ARG A 48 16.51 1.39 14.40
N GLY A 49 16.08 1.82 13.21
CA GLY A 49 16.38 1.14 11.95
C GLY A 49 15.91 -0.32 11.95
N ARG A 50 16.74 -1.24 11.46
CA ARG A 50 16.40 -2.68 11.40
C ARG A 50 16.11 -3.30 12.76
N ALA A 51 16.81 -2.87 13.82
CA ALA A 51 16.56 -3.39 15.16
C ALA A 51 15.18 -2.96 15.68
N TYR A 52 14.70 -1.79 15.27
CA TYR A 52 13.33 -1.35 15.55
C TYR A 52 12.32 -2.23 14.82
N LEU A 53 12.48 -2.45 13.51
CA LEU A 53 11.53 -3.26 12.74
C LEU A 53 11.47 -4.71 13.22
N ALA A 54 12.61 -5.31 13.57
CA ALA A 54 12.64 -6.65 14.17
C ALA A 54 11.88 -6.71 15.50
N TRP A 55 12.02 -5.66 16.32
CA TRP A 55 11.25 -5.56 17.56
C TRP A 55 9.75 -5.37 17.30
N VAL A 56 9.34 -4.54 16.34
CA VAL A 56 7.92 -4.40 15.97
C VAL A 56 7.36 -5.74 15.50
N SER A 57 8.08 -6.48 14.67
CA SER A 57 7.67 -7.81 14.20
C SER A 57 7.48 -8.80 15.35
N ASP A 58 8.36 -8.80 16.35
CA ASP A 58 8.22 -9.61 17.57
C ASP A 58 7.00 -9.21 18.40
N VAL A 59 6.74 -7.90 18.55
CA VAL A 59 5.53 -7.38 19.22
C VAL A 59 4.26 -7.80 18.50
N VAL A 60 4.20 -7.62 17.17
CA VAL A 60 3.04 -8.02 16.34
C VAL A 60 2.79 -9.52 16.45
N SER A 61 3.85 -10.33 16.43
CA SER A 61 3.73 -11.79 16.56
C SER A 61 3.18 -12.20 17.93
N LYS A 62 3.65 -11.55 19.00
CA LYS A 62 3.20 -11.84 20.38
C LYS A 62 1.77 -11.40 20.64
N LEU A 63 1.36 -10.29 20.05
CA LEU A 63 0.05 -9.66 20.26
C LEU A 63 -0.92 -9.94 19.12
N ARG A 64 -0.62 -10.92 18.26
CA ARG A 64 -1.43 -11.22 17.07
C ARG A 64 -2.88 -11.54 17.45
N ASN A 65 -3.83 -10.94 16.73
CA ASN A 65 -5.28 -10.99 16.96
C ASN A 65 -5.80 -10.26 18.21
N GLU A 66 -4.92 -9.65 19.00
CA GLU A 66 -5.36 -8.79 20.09
C GLU A 66 -5.95 -7.50 19.54
N ARG A 67 -6.96 -6.97 20.25
CA ARG A 67 -7.71 -5.80 19.84
C ARG A 67 -7.42 -4.64 20.80
N ILE A 68 -7.07 -3.49 20.24
CA ILE A 68 -6.78 -2.26 20.98
C ILE A 68 -7.86 -1.24 20.60
N PRO A 69 -8.79 -0.93 21.51
CA PRO A 69 -9.80 0.10 21.26
C PRO A 69 -9.11 1.46 21.15
N LEU A 70 -9.59 2.30 20.25
CA LEU A 70 -9.08 3.66 20.07
C LEU A 70 -10.04 4.66 20.72
N LYS A 71 -9.47 5.61 21.47
CA LYS A 71 -10.15 6.83 21.92
C LYS A 71 -10.40 7.77 20.74
N LYS A 72 -9.48 7.79 19.78
CA LYS A 72 -9.57 8.59 18.55
C LYS A 72 -9.08 7.80 17.33
N PRO A 73 -9.89 7.69 16.25
CA PRO A 73 -11.31 8.08 16.18
C PRO A 73 -12.20 7.18 17.06
N ALA A 74 -13.29 7.75 17.58
CA ALA A 74 -14.17 7.04 18.51
C ALA A 74 -14.86 5.84 17.86
N GLY A 75 -14.88 4.69 18.56
CA GLY A 75 -15.47 3.45 18.07
C GLY A 75 -14.56 2.64 17.14
N ALA A 76 -13.39 3.17 16.78
CA ALA A 76 -12.40 2.41 16.04
C ALA A 76 -11.61 1.45 16.94
N THR A 77 -11.09 0.39 16.35
CA THR A 77 -10.29 -0.63 17.05
C THR A 77 -9.16 -1.08 16.14
N VAL A 78 -7.95 -1.16 16.66
CA VAL A 78 -6.83 -1.79 15.96
C VAL A 78 -6.82 -3.27 16.28
N ARG A 79 -6.94 -4.12 15.26
CA ARG A 79 -6.66 -5.55 15.35
C ARG A 79 -5.20 -5.77 14.96
N ILE A 80 -4.38 -6.20 15.91
CA ILE A 80 -2.96 -6.47 15.67
C ILE A 80 -2.81 -7.70 14.77
N GLY A 81 -1.96 -7.58 13.77
CA GLY A 81 -1.74 -8.62 12.76
C GLY A 81 -0.58 -8.27 11.83
N ASP A 82 -0.04 -9.28 11.18
CA ASP A 82 0.99 -9.10 10.16
C ASP A 82 0.36 -8.93 8.76
N LEU A 83 1.18 -8.94 7.71
CA LEU A 83 0.70 -8.82 6.34
C LEU A 83 -0.28 -9.92 5.94
N GLU A 84 -0.10 -11.15 6.44
CA GLU A 84 -0.93 -12.31 6.11
C GLU A 84 -2.34 -12.17 6.68
N ASP A 85 -2.51 -11.34 7.71
CA ASP A 85 -3.78 -11.01 8.35
C ASP A 85 -4.58 -9.89 7.65
N THR A 86 -4.12 -9.45 6.46
CA THR A 86 -4.74 -8.39 5.66
C THR A 86 -5.25 -8.90 4.31
N ILE A 87 -6.13 -8.13 3.65
CA ILE A 87 -6.57 -8.37 2.26
C ILE A 87 -5.44 -8.23 1.23
N TYR A 88 -4.28 -7.71 1.63
CA TYR A 88 -3.14 -7.44 0.76
C TYR A 88 -2.10 -8.57 0.73
N ARG A 89 -2.30 -9.66 1.48
CA ARG A 89 -1.35 -10.81 1.55
C ARG A 89 -0.90 -11.33 0.18
N ASP A 90 -1.82 -11.38 -0.79
CA ASP A 90 -1.58 -11.91 -2.13
C ASP A 90 -1.26 -10.79 -3.15
N ARG A 91 -1.17 -9.52 -2.69
CA ARG A 91 -0.98 -8.33 -3.53
C ARG A 91 0.47 -7.82 -3.48
N GLY A 92 1.40 -8.69 -3.83
CA GLY A 92 2.84 -8.41 -3.70
C GLY A 92 3.33 -7.12 -4.36
N ASP A 93 2.76 -6.72 -5.51
CA ASP A 93 3.12 -5.46 -6.18
C ASP A 93 2.70 -4.22 -5.38
N GLU A 94 1.53 -4.26 -4.74
CA GLU A 94 0.98 -3.18 -3.92
C GLU A 94 1.76 -3.04 -2.62
N VAL A 95 1.98 -4.15 -1.92
CA VAL A 95 2.80 -4.23 -0.69
C VAL A 95 4.22 -3.72 -0.93
N ASN A 96 4.83 -4.14 -2.04
CA ASN A 96 6.15 -3.66 -2.44
C ASN A 96 6.15 -2.15 -2.75
N GLY A 97 5.01 -1.60 -3.19
CA GLY A 97 4.84 -0.18 -3.46
C GLY A 97 4.85 0.70 -2.22
N TRP A 98 4.29 0.24 -1.09
CA TRP A 98 4.18 1.02 0.16
C TRP A 98 5.53 1.61 0.61
N GLY A 99 6.59 0.80 0.61
CA GLY A 99 7.93 1.25 1.00
C GLY A 99 8.71 2.00 -0.08
N LYS A 100 8.18 2.16 -1.29
CA LYS A 100 8.96 2.64 -2.47
C LYS A 100 8.40 3.87 -3.15
N PHE A 101 7.09 4.07 -3.14
CA PHE A 101 6.43 5.07 -3.98
C PHE A 101 5.69 6.15 -3.20
N TYR A 102 5.41 5.90 -1.92
CA TYR A 102 4.67 6.83 -1.08
C TYR A 102 5.59 7.77 -0.31
N LEU A 103 6.68 7.27 0.27
CA LEU A 103 7.62 8.11 1.01
C LEU A 103 8.74 8.64 0.09
N PRO A 104 9.32 9.81 0.40
CA PRO A 104 10.44 10.38 -0.36
C PRO A 104 11.66 9.45 -0.45
N GLU A 105 11.89 8.65 0.59
CA GLU A 105 12.96 7.66 0.64
C GLU A 105 12.38 6.24 0.62
N THR A 106 13.15 5.30 0.07
CA THR A 106 12.79 3.88 0.15
C THR A 106 12.97 3.38 1.58
N VAL A 107 11.91 2.82 2.13
CA VAL A 107 11.86 2.28 3.49
C VAL A 107 11.37 0.84 3.48
N ASN A 108 11.55 0.13 4.59
CA ASN A 108 10.92 -1.17 4.80
C ASN A 108 9.68 -0.97 5.68
N MET A 109 8.50 -1.11 5.08
CA MET A 109 7.24 -1.06 5.81
C MET A 109 7.01 -2.37 6.54
N GLN A 110 6.64 -2.27 7.81
CA GLN A 110 6.21 -3.38 8.67
C GLN A 110 4.76 -3.16 9.06
N VAL A 111 3.89 -4.11 8.69
CA VAL A 111 2.48 -4.11 9.11
C VAL A 111 2.40 -4.33 10.62
N VAL A 112 1.54 -3.55 11.26
CA VAL A 112 1.22 -3.60 12.70
C VAL A 112 -0.18 -4.18 12.92
N GLY A 113 -1.11 -3.91 12.01
CA GLY A 113 -2.46 -4.43 12.08
C GLY A 113 -3.43 -3.74 11.13
N VAL A 114 -4.72 -3.95 11.37
CA VAL A 114 -5.82 -3.33 10.61
C VAL A 114 -6.68 -2.52 11.57
N VAL A 115 -7.11 -1.33 11.13
CA VAL A 115 -8.05 -0.50 11.87
C VAL A 115 -9.47 -0.79 11.42
N GLU A 116 -10.28 -1.29 12.34
CA GLU A 116 -11.70 -1.59 12.17
C GLU A 116 -12.56 -0.46 12.76
N GLY A 117 -13.81 -0.32 12.31
CA GLY A 117 -14.76 0.64 12.90
C GLY A 117 -14.52 2.11 12.52
N THR A 118 -13.76 2.38 11.46
CA THR A 118 -13.60 3.71 10.88
C THR A 118 -14.58 3.94 9.72
N SER A 119 -14.81 5.20 9.36
CA SER A 119 -15.57 5.57 8.17
C SER A 119 -14.76 5.48 6.87
N CYS A 120 -13.68 4.68 6.82
CA CYS A 120 -12.90 4.53 5.59
C CYS A 120 -13.82 3.96 4.50
N PRO A 121 -13.83 4.53 3.28
CA PRO A 121 -14.55 3.94 2.15
C PRO A 121 -13.88 2.65 1.62
N CYS A 122 -12.68 2.35 2.13
CA CYS A 122 -11.84 1.22 1.75
C CYS A 122 -12.21 -0.07 2.51
N ASP A 123 -11.86 -1.21 1.93
CA ASP A 123 -12.10 -2.51 2.56
C ASP A 123 -11.30 -2.63 3.88
N GLU A 124 -9.99 -2.36 3.89
CA GLU A 124 -9.17 -2.40 5.11
C GLU A 124 -8.20 -1.21 5.21
N LEU A 125 -8.23 -0.51 6.35
CA LEU A 125 -7.25 0.51 6.72
C LEU A 125 -6.04 -0.16 7.40
N VAL A 126 -4.93 -0.31 6.68
CA VAL A 126 -3.75 -1.04 7.16
C VAL A 126 -2.84 -0.10 7.94
N LEU A 127 -2.56 -0.44 9.19
CA LEU A 127 -1.62 0.28 10.03
C LEU A 127 -0.22 -0.34 9.89
N MET A 128 0.78 0.50 9.63
CA MET A 128 2.17 0.10 9.40
C MET A 128 3.16 1.10 9.97
N THR A 129 4.41 0.70 10.10
CA THR A 129 5.53 1.56 10.51
C THR A 129 6.77 1.27 9.65
N CYS A 130 7.77 2.15 9.71
CA CYS A 130 9.05 1.95 9.06
C CYS A 130 10.21 2.37 9.97
N GLU A 131 11.42 2.45 9.44
CA GLU A 131 12.63 2.76 10.21
C GLU A 131 12.59 4.12 10.94
N ASP A 132 11.74 5.05 10.49
CA ASP A 132 11.56 6.37 11.10
C ASP A 132 10.68 6.37 12.36
N ARG A 133 10.07 5.19 12.66
CA ARG A 133 9.23 4.88 13.83
C ARG A 133 7.86 5.54 13.84
N LYS A 134 7.48 6.29 12.81
CA LYS A 134 6.12 6.83 12.72
C LYS A 134 5.12 5.74 12.41
N LEU A 135 3.86 6.01 12.72
CA LEU A 135 2.75 5.16 12.32
C LEU A 135 2.08 5.74 11.09
N TYR A 136 1.83 4.86 10.14
CA TYR A 136 1.20 5.16 8.89
C TYR A 136 -0.06 4.31 8.72
N ALA A 137 -1.11 4.90 8.19
CA ALA A 137 -2.32 4.17 7.80
C ALA A 137 -2.51 4.23 6.29
N TYR A 138 -2.63 3.07 5.65
CA TYR A 138 -2.89 2.94 4.22
C TYR A 138 -4.36 2.64 3.97
N ASP A 139 -5.03 3.52 3.23
CA ASP A 139 -6.47 3.46 2.97
C ASP A 139 -6.82 2.88 1.59
N GLY A 140 -5.87 2.23 0.91
CA GLY A 140 -6.05 1.71 -0.45
C GLY A 140 -5.63 2.70 -1.55
N GLU A 141 -5.46 3.99 -1.23
CA GLU A 141 -5.03 5.00 -2.20
C GLU A 141 -3.82 5.79 -1.70
N GLU A 142 -3.90 6.31 -0.48
CA GLU A 142 -2.92 7.18 0.16
C GLU A 142 -2.32 6.55 1.44
N LEU A 143 -1.14 7.04 1.80
CA LEU A 143 -0.45 6.69 3.04
C LEU A 143 -0.47 7.88 4.01
N HIS A 144 -1.26 7.77 5.07
CA HIS A 144 -1.50 8.82 6.07
C HIS A 144 -0.54 8.70 7.24
N VAL A 145 0.06 9.80 7.69
CA VAL A 145 0.86 9.83 8.94
C VAL A 145 -0.09 9.98 10.11
N VAL A 146 -0.44 8.89 10.78
CA VAL A 146 -1.49 8.89 11.81
C VAL A 146 -0.96 9.03 13.23
N ALA A 147 0.33 8.78 13.44
CA ALA A 147 0.98 8.98 14.73
C ALA A 147 2.50 9.15 14.58
N SER A 148 3.11 9.83 15.55
CA SER A 148 4.54 10.11 15.58
C SER A 148 5.39 8.92 16.05
N SER A 149 4.79 7.98 16.78
CA SER A 149 5.41 6.75 17.24
C SER A 149 4.39 5.65 17.49
N LEU A 150 4.85 4.39 17.54
CA LEU A 150 4.03 3.27 18.01
C LEU A 150 3.56 3.45 19.46
N ASP A 151 4.29 4.22 20.28
CA ASP A 151 3.91 4.48 21.66
C ASP A 151 2.61 5.30 21.74
N GLN A 152 2.24 6.09 20.74
CA GLN A 152 0.94 6.77 20.74
C GLN A 152 -0.25 5.80 20.62
N LEU A 153 -0.01 4.56 20.18
CA LEU A 153 -1.02 3.51 20.26
C LEU A 153 -1.34 3.14 21.72
N HIS A 154 -0.37 3.28 22.64
CA HIS A 154 -0.61 3.15 24.09
C HIS A 154 -1.57 4.20 24.62
N ASP A 155 -1.52 5.41 24.06
CA ASP A 155 -2.46 6.46 24.42
C ASP A 155 -3.86 6.21 23.81
N GLU A 156 -4.00 5.16 23.00
CA GLU A 156 -5.20 4.74 22.27
C GLU A 156 -5.64 5.77 21.23
N GLU A 157 -4.69 6.53 20.67
CA GLU A 157 -5.00 7.61 19.75
C GLU A 157 -4.24 7.47 18.43
N ILE A 158 -4.98 7.55 17.32
CA ILE A 158 -4.45 7.81 15.99
C ILE A 158 -5.21 8.97 15.35
N GLU A 159 -4.52 9.76 14.54
CA GLU A 159 -5.14 10.84 13.78
C GLU A 159 -5.50 10.36 12.38
N TYR A 160 -6.74 9.92 12.22
CA TYR A 160 -7.28 9.49 10.93
C TYR A 160 -8.67 10.10 10.66
N PRO A 161 -8.90 10.71 9.47
CA PRO A 161 -7.91 10.99 8.42
C PRO A 161 -6.82 11.97 8.89
N SER A 162 -5.60 11.80 8.39
CA SER A 162 -4.47 12.65 8.80
C SER A 162 -4.39 13.90 7.93
N PRO A 163 -4.03 15.08 8.49
CA PRO A 163 -3.67 16.25 7.69
C PRO A 163 -2.46 16.03 6.78
N LYS A 164 -1.62 15.03 7.09
CA LYS A 164 -0.42 14.71 6.33
C LYS A 164 -0.54 13.32 5.73
N SER A 165 -0.77 13.28 4.43
CA SER A 165 -0.78 12.05 3.63
C SER A 165 0.24 12.12 2.49
N TYR A 166 0.46 10.97 1.88
CA TYR A 166 1.31 10.80 0.70
C TYR A 166 0.55 9.99 -0.34
N TYR A 167 0.56 10.44 -1.60
CA TYR A 167 -0.07 9.71 -2.70
C TYR A 167 0.93 8.77 -3.40
N ASN A 168 0.41 7.83 -4.17
CA ASN A 168 1.24 6.92 -4.94
C ASN A 168 2.06 7.66 -6.02
N GLY A 169 3.38 7.67 -5.87
CA GLY A 169 4.30 8.36 -6.77
C GLY A 169 4.89 9.65 -6.19
N GLU A 170 4.51 10.01 -4.96
CA GLU A 170 5.08 11.12 -4.19
C GLU A 170 6.62 11.07 -4.15
N ALA A 171 7.22 9.87 -4.10
CA ALA A 171 8.67 9.66 -4.15
C ALA A 171 9.35 10.28 -5.40
N PHE A 172 8.57 10.59 -6.44
CA PHE A 172 9.05 11.12 -7.71
C PHE A 172 8.55 12.53 -7.99
N LYS A 173 7.92 13.21 -7.04
CA LYS A 173 7.32 14.53 -7.27
C LYS A 173 8.32 15.58 -7.78
N ASP A 174 9.57 15.47 -7.36
CA ASP A 174 10.66 16.39 -7.72
C ASP A 174 11.45 15.94 -8.96
N MET A 175 11.03 14.85 -9.63
CA MET A 175 11.71 14.35 -10.83
C MET A 175 11.47 15.25 -12.05
N THR A 176 12.56 15.72 -12.65
CA THR A 176 12.49 16.56 -13.86
C THR A 176 12.29 15.75 -15.14
N LYS A 177 11.95 16.42 -16.25
CA LYS A 177 11.84 15.77 -17.56
C LYS A 177 13.16 15.16 -18.00
N GLU A 178 14.26 15.82 -17.68
CA GLU A 178 15.63 15.43 -17.97
C GLU A 178 16.00 14.16 -17.20
N ASP A 179 15.65 14.09 -15.91
CA ASP A 179 15.84 12.89 -15.08
C ASP A 179 15.06 11.70 -15.63
N TRP A 180 13.78 11.91 -15.99
CA TRP A 180 12.97 10.87 -16.63
C TRP A 180 13.51 10.46 -18.00
N ALA A 181 14.10 11.39 -18.76
CA ALA A 181 14.74 11.07 -20.03
C ALA A 181 16.00 10.23 -19.81
N LYS A 182 16.77 10.50 -18.76
CA LYS A 182 17.93 9.69 -18.36
C LYS A 182 17.51 8.28 -17.95
N VAL A 183 16.45 8.14 -17.14
CA VAL A 183 15.90 6.83 -16.75
C VAL A 183 15.43 6.03 -17.97
N ARG A 184 14.70 6.66 -18.89
CA ARG A 184 14.23 6.04 -20.15
C ARG A 184 15.38 5.56 -21.03
N ARG A 185 16.43 6.37 -21.16
CA ARG A 185 17.63 5.98 -21.94
C ARG A 185 18.48 4.91 -21.26
N GLY A 186 18.32 4.69 -19.95
CA GLY A 186 19.05 3.69 -19.20
C GLY A 186 18.70 2.24 -19.59
N PRO A 187 19.47 1.24 -19.11
CA PRO A 187 19.25 -0.17 -19.43
C PRO A 187 17.83 -0.65 -19.11
N VAL A 188 17.29 -0.22 -17.96
CA VAL A 188 15.94 -0.59 -17.52
C VAL A 188 14.87 0.03 -18.42
N GLY A 189 14.97 1.33 -18.70
CA GLY A 189 14.03 2.04 -19.58
C GLY A 189 14.00 1.42 -20.99
N ARG A 190 15.18 1.16 -21.58
CA ARG A 190 15.27 0.52 -22.91
C ARG A 190 14.65 -0.87 -22.93
N ARG A 191 14.87 -1.69 -21.90
CA ARG A 191 14.26 -3.01 -21.81
C ARG A 191 12.73 -2.92 -21.72
N LEU A 192 12.22 -2.03 -20.88
CA LEU A 192 10.78 -1.83 -20.71
C LEU A 192 10.11 -1.35 -22.01
N ASP A 193 10.76 -0.45 -22.74
CA ASP A 193 10.26 0.00 -24.05
C ASP A 193 10.25 -1.15 -25.08
N GLN A 194 11.28 -2.02 -25.08
CA GLN A 194 11.30 -3.21 -25.93
C GLN A 194 10.20 -4.23 -25.54
N GLU A 195 10.01 -4.50 -24.26
CA GLU A 195 8.94 -5.38 -23.76
C GLU A 195 7.55 -4.84 -24.14
N HIS A 196 7.34 -3.53 -23.99
CA HIS A 196 6.11 -2.87 -24.40
C HIS A 196 5.87 -2.99 -25.91
N GLN A 197 6.88 -2.71 -26.73
CA GLN A 197 6.79 -2.86 -28.18
C GLN A 197 6.43 -4.30 -28.59
N LYS A 198 7.09 -5.30 -28.01
CA LYS A 198 6.79 -6.72 -28.26
C LYS A 198 5.34 -7.05 -27.92
N LEU A 199 4.85 -6.60 -26.76
CA LEU A 199 3.48 -6.83 -26.33
C LEU A 199 2.46 -6.19 -27.27
N VAL A 200 2.69 -4.94 -27.67
CA VAL A 200 1.81 -4.21 -28.60
C VAL A 200 1.75 -4.93 -29.93
N GLN A 201 2.90 -5.31 -30.51
CA GLN A 201 2.93 -5.99 -31.80
C GLN A 201 2.22 -7.35 -31.75
N ALA A 202 2.45 -8.14 -30.69
CA ALA A 202 1.79 -9.43 -30.51
C ALA A 202 0.26 -9.32 -30.41
N ARG A 203 -0.28 -8.24 -29.85
CA ARG A 203 -1.73 -8.06 -29.64
C ARG A 203 -2.43 -7.24 -30.73
N LYS A 204 -1.67 -6.48 -31.54
CA LYS A 204 -2.20 -5.54 -32.55
C LYS A 204 -3.17 -6.20 -33.53
N SER A 205 -2.79 -7.33 -34.12
CA SER A 205 -3.61 -8.03 -35.12
C SER A 205 -4.95 -8.50 -34.53
N ARG A 206 -4.92 -9.11 -33.34
CA ARG A 206 -6.12 -9.56 -32.61
C ARG A 206 -7.03 -8.39 -32.23
N PHE A 207 -6.46 -7.30 -31.74
CA PHE A 207 -7.21 -6.09 -31.40
C PHE A 207 -7.91 -5.50 -32.63
N LEU A 208 -7.20 -5.36 -33.75
CA LEU A 208 -7.76 -4.87 -35.02
C LEU A 208 -8.86 -5.79 -35.58
N LYS A 209 -8.70 -7.12 -35.44
CA LYS A 209 -9.73 -8.08 -35.85
C LYS A 209 -11.01 -7.88 -35.03
N ASN A 210 -10.89 -7.75 -33.71
CA ASN A 210 -12.05 -7.52 -32.83
C ASN A 210 -12.77 -6.20 -33.17
N LEU A 211 -12.03 -5.11 -33.42
CA LEU A 211 -12.62 -3.83 -33.84
C LEU A 211 -13.44 -3.94 -35.12
N LYS A 212 -12.94 -4.68 -36.13
CA LYS A 212 -13.68 -4.90 -37.39
C LYS A 212 -14.98 -5.67 -37.15
N VAL A 213 -14.95 -6.71 -36.32
CA VAL A 213 -16.13 -7.50 -35.96
C VAL A 213 -17.17 -6.63 -35.23
N THR A 214 -16.75 -5.79 -34.29
CA THR A 214 -17.67 -4.87 -33.58
C THR A 214 -18.30 -3.86 -34.53
N LYS A 215 -17.53 -3.29 -35.47
CA LYS A 215 -18.05 -2.35 -36.47
C LYS A 215 -19.08 -3.00 -37.40
N GLN A 216 -18.87 -4.25 -37.78
CA GLN A 216 -19.83 -5.01 -38.59
C GLN A 216 -21.12 -5.32 -37.82
N ARG A 217 -21.04 -5.61 -36.52
CA ARG A 217 -22.22 -5.85 -35.67
C ARG A 217 -23.02 -4.57 -35.39
N ALA A 218 -22.36 -3.43 -35.22
CA ALA A 218 -23.02 -2.14 -35.00
C ALA A 218 -23.72 -1.59 -36.26
N GLY A 219 -23.27 -1.98 -37.46
CA GLY A 219 -23.89 -1.58 -38.74
C GLY A 219 -25.08 -2.44 -39.17
N VAL A 220 -25.52 -3.40 -38.35
CA VAL A 220 -26.60 -4.36 -38.69
C VAL A 220 -27.93 -4.04 -37.97
N ILE A 221 -28.01 -2.98 -37.17
CA ILE A 221 -29.29 -2.46 -36.68
C ILE A 221 -29.85 -1.54 -37.78
N ARG A 222 -30.68 -2.11 -38.66
CA ARG A 222 -31.60 -1.38 -39.54
C ARG A 222 -32.97 -1.32 -38.90
#